data_AF-A0A510L921-F1
#
_entry.id   AF-A0A510L921-F1
#
_cell.length_a   1.000
_cell.length_b   1.000
_cell.length_c   1.000
_cell.angle_alpha   90.00
_cell.angle_beta   90.00
_cell.angle_gamma   90.00
#
_symmetry.space_group_name_H-M   'P 1'
#
loop_
_entity.id
_entity.type
_entity.pdbx_description
1 polymer ?
#
loop_
_entity_poly.entity_id
_entity_poly.type
_entity_poly.pdbx_seq_one_letter_code
_entity_poly.pdbx_strand_id
1 'polypeptide(L)'
;MSYWGECEEKESQKIFEYFLYNPQKDNIYDKNLNDKNRVLRKSIIKLENQYLINNFLFLSSLNLLLEDIKNRYLPDDIIKSAKLDKSYNSLNDNFEIKILNMIENEISNLWIKPNIDLVGSPGQIDILCIKNRKILIIECKNLNLKFNTKSRINSEEVDEKKKFQDKLHKKVEWVSNNKNKILEEMSENDKQKYIFEIEDYIVCGVIVRKEYSNSIFNQNLKYPIVTSNKICEFIKNI
;
A
#
# COMPACT_ATOMS: atom_id res chain seq x y z
N MET A 1 -9.19 -20.13 -14.73
CA MET A 1 -9.36 -20.90 -13.47
C MET A 1 -9.78 -19.94 -12.39
N SER A 2 -11.03 -20.02 -11.94
CA SER A 2 -11.54 -19.21 -10.83
C SER A 2 -10.95 -19.72 -9.53
N TYR A 3 -10.13 -18.89 -8.88
CA TYR A 3 -9.51 -19.14 -7.57
C TYR A 3 -10.59 -18.98 -6.48
N TRP A 4 -11.46 -19.99 -6.33
CA TRP A 4 -12.31 -20.08 -5.15
C TRP A 4 -11.45 -20.66 -4.03
N GLY A 5 -10.97 -19.82 -3.12
CA GLY A 5 -10.18 -20.28 -1.99
C GLY A 5 -10.99 -21.27 -1.15
N GLU A 6 -10.38 -22.41 -0.84
CA GLU A 6 -10.93 -23.35 0.14
C GLU A 6 -11.03 -22.64 1.50
N CYS A 7 -12.21 -22.70 2.11
CA CYS A 7 -12.51 -22.12 3.41
C CYS A 7 -13.01 -23.24 4.32
N GLU A 8 -12.45 -23.37 5.51
CA GLU A 8 -12.92 -24.36 6.47
C GLU A 8 -14.37 -24.07 6.88
N GLU A 9 -15.17 -25.11 7.10
CA GLU A 9 -16.59 -24.97 7.47
C GLU A 9 -16.82 -24.07 8.70
N LYS A 10 -15.88 -24.11 9.65
CA LYS A 10 -15.92 -23.24 10.84
C LYS A 10 -15.65 -21.77 10.50
N GLU A 11 -14.78 -21.50 9.52
CA GLU A 11 -14.47 -20.14 9.07
C GLU A 11 -15.64 -19.59 8.24
N SER A 12 -16.23 -20.40 7.35
CA SER A 12 -17.39 -19.99 6.55
C SER A 12 -18.62 -19.71 7.42
N GLN A 13 -18.84 -20.51 8.47
CA GLN A 13 -19.91 -20.30 9.45
C GLN A 13 -19.77 -18.95 10.18
N LYS A 14 -18.55 -18.58 10.59
CA LYS A 14 -18.29 -17.28 11.23
C LYS A 14 -18.57 -16.09 10.31
N ILE A 15 -18.19 -16.21 9.03
CA ILE A 15 -18.47 -15.17 8.02
C ILE A 15 -19.98 -15.06 7.79
N PHE A 16 -20.67 -16.20 7.70
CA PHE A 16 -22.13 -16.22 7.57
C PHE A 16 -22.83 -15.55 8.75
N GLU A 17 -22.41 -15.87 9.98
CA GLU A 17 -22.94 -15.29 11.22
C GLU A 17 -22.67 -13.78 11.33
N TYR A 18 -21.58 -13.28 10.73
CA TYR A 18 -21.31 -11.84 10.67
C TYR A 18 -22.42 -11.09 9.92
N PHE A 19 -22.90 -11.64 8.79
CA PHE A 19 -23.97 -11.03 7.99
C PHE A 19 -25.39 -11.34 8.49
N LEU A 20 -25.52 -12.31 9.40
CA LEU A 20 -26.81 -12.73 9.94
C LEU A 20 -27.37 -11.69 10.91
N TYR A 21 -28.59 -11.22 10.61
CA TYR A 21 -29.39 -10.39 11.49
C TYR A 21 -30.04 -11.23 12.60
N ASN A 22 -29.84 -10.81 13.84
CA ASN A 22 -30.47 -11.38 15.01
C ASN A 22 -31.29 -10.31 15.74
N PRO A 23 -32.63 -10.30 15.63
CA PRO A 23 -33.47 -9.27 16.23
C PRO A 23 -33.42 -9.21 17.76
N GLN A 24 -32.93 -10.26 18.43
CA GLN A 24 -32.76 -10.28 19.89
C GLN A 24 -31.43 -9.66 20.34
N LYS A 25 -30.44 -9.59 19.46
CA LYS A 25 -29.08 -9.08 19.76
C LYS A 25 -28.77 -7.76 19.05
N ASP A 26 -29.33 -7.55 17.88
CA ASP A 26 -29.02 -6.44 16.98
C ASP A 26 -30.05 -5.32 17.18
N ASN A 27 -29.69 -4.32 17.99
CA ASN A 27 -30.50 -3.12 18.13
C ASN A 27 -30.24 -2.15 16.98
N ILE A 28 -30.87 -2.38 15.82
CA ILE A 28 -30.63 -1.63 14.58
C ILE A 28 -31.08 -0.15 14.59
N TYR A 29 -31.84 0.28 15.61
CA TYR A 29 -32.36 1.65 15.72
C TYR A 29 -31.60 2.50 16.75
N ASP A 30 -30.61 1.94 17.43
CA ASP A 30 -29.83 2.68 18.40
C ASP A 30 -28.85 3.64 17.69
N LYS A 31 -28.97 4.93 18.01
CA LYS A 31 -28.11 5.98 17.44
C LYS A 31 -26.68 5.94 17.96
N ASN A 32 -26.43 5.21 19.06
CA ASN A 32 -25.13 5.05 19.69
C ASN A 32 -24.44 3.73 19.35
N LEU A 33 -24.93 2.99 18.34
CA LEU A 33 -24.34 1.70 17.96
C LEU A 33 -22.85 1.86 17.62
N ASN A 34 -22.04 0.97 18.23
CA ASN A 34 -20.78 0.53 17.65
C ASN A 34 -21.00 0.22 16.16
N ASP A 35 -20.09 0.63 15.27
CA ASP A 35 -20.21 0.50 13.81
C ASP A 35 -20.62 -0.91 13.31
N LYS A 36 -20.44 -1.93 14.16
CA LYS A 36 -20.71 -3.36 13.98
C LYS A 36 -22.19 -3.75 13.84
N ASN A 37 -23.14 -2.97 14.36
CA ASN A 37 -24.57 -3.36 14.43
C ASN A 37 -25.47 -2.59 13.45
N ARG A 38 -24.91 -1.92 12.44
CA ARG A 38 -25.69 -1.19 11.44
C ARG A 38 -26.45 -2.15 10.52
N VAL A 39 -27.69 -1.81 10.19
CA VAL A 39 -28.57 -2.56 9.24
C VAL A 39 -27.84 -2.95 7.96
N LEU A 40 -27.01 -2.05 7.42
CA LEU A 40 -26.25 -2.27 6.18
C LEU A 40 -25.17 -3.35 6.28
N ARG A 41 -24.87 -3.89 7.48
CA ARG A 41 -23.91 -4.99 7.70
C ARG A 41 -24.60 -6.33 7.96
N LYS A 42 -25.90 -6.33 8.26
CA LYS A 42 -26.71 -7.50 8.63
C LYS A 42 -27.72 -7.83 7.53
N SER A 43 -27.21 -8.28 6.39
CA SER A 43 -27.97 -8.46 5.15
C SER A 43 -28.64 -9.83 4.97
N ILE A 44 -28.38 -10.78 5.88
CA ILE A 44 -29.00 -12.11 5.87
C ILE A 44 -30.04 -12.16 6.99
N ILE A 45 -31.30 -12.45 6.65
CA ILE A 45 -32.40 -12.59 7.62
C ILE A 45 -32.81 -14.05 7.67
N LYS A 46 -32.81 -14.66 8.86
CA LYS A 46 -33.35 -16.02 9.04
C LYS A 46 -34.86 -15.96 9.22
N LEU A 47 -35.59 -16.70 8.39
CA LEU A 47 -37.04 -16.93 8.49
C LEU A 47 -37.25 -18.44 8.66
N GLU A 48 -37.43 -18.89 9.90
CA GLU A 48 -37.62 -20.31 10.24
C GLU A 48 -36.56 -21.23 9.58
N ASN A 49 -36.91 -21.89 8.48
CA ASN A 49 -36.08 -22.84 7.73
C ASN A 49 -35.43 -22.23 6.46
N GLN A 50 -35.56 -20.92 6.25
CA GLN A 50 -35.07 -20.22 5.08
C GLN A 50 -34.23 -18.99 5.45
N TYR A 51 -33.41 -18.56 4.51
CA TYR A 51 -32.65 -17.32 4.62
C TYR A 51 -33.10 -16.38 3.51
N LEU A 52 -33.50 -15.17 3.90
CA LEU A 52 -33.79 -14.08 2.98
C LEU A 52 -32.56 -13.20 2.85
N ILE A 53 -32.11 -13.01 1.61
CA ILE A 53 -30.96 -12.17 1.28
C ILE A 53 -31.41 -11.16 0.23
N ASN A 54 -31.27 -9.88 0.54
CA ASN A 54 -31.40 -8.84 -0.48
C ASN A 54 -30.04 -8.65 -1.15
N ASN A 55 -29.94 -8.96 -2.44
CA ASN A 55 -28.65 -8.92 -3.17
C ASN A 55 -27.96 -7.55 -3.10
N PHE A 56 -28.70 -6.46 -3.18
CA PHE A 56 -28.12 -5.11 -3.12
C PHE A 56 -27.55 -4.80 -1.72
N LEU A 57 -28.31 -5.13 -0.67
CA LEU A 57 -27.84 -4.99 0.71
C LEU A 57 -26.65 -5.91 0.98
N PHE A 58 -26.67 -7.15 0.50
CA PHE A 58 -25.58 -8.10 0.68
C PHE A 58 -24.29 -7.62 0.01
N LEU A 59 -24.36 -7.17 -1.24
CA LEU A 59 -23.21 -6.56 -1.92
C LEU A 59 -22.69 -5.31 -1.20
N SER A 60 -23.59 -4.49 -0.67
CA SER A 60 -23.22 -3.32 0.13
C SER A 60 -22.55 -3.72 1.46
N SER A 61 -23.05 -4.74 2.15
CA SER A 61 -22.45 -5.30 3.37
C SER A 61 -21.08 -5.90 3.11
N LEU A 62 -20.90 -6.59 1.98
CA LEU A 62 -19.61 -7.13 1.55
C LEU A 62 -18.60 -6.01 1.29
N ASN A 63 -19.01 -4.94 0.61
CA ASN A 63 -18.16 -3.77 0.40
C ASN A 63 -17.74 -3.13 1.72
N LEU A 64 -18.68 -2.99 2.68
CA LEU A 64 -18.37 -2.47 4.02
C LEU A 64 -17.45 -3.41 4.82
N LEU A 65 -17.62 -4.72 4.71
CA LEU A 65 -16.72 -5.69 5.34
C LEU A 65 -15.31 -5.58 4.75
N LEU A 66 -15.20 -5.46 3.42
CA LEU A 66 -13.91 -5.26 2.76
C LEU A 66 -13.27 -3.94 3.19
N GLU A 67 -14.04 -2.87 3.39
CA GLU A 67 -13.57 -1.60 3.95
C GLU A 67 -13.07 -1.75 5.39
N ASP A 68 -13.80 -2.46 6.26
CA ASP A 68 -13.36 -2.73 7.63
C ASP A 68 -12.08 -3.57 7.69
N ILE A 69 -11.96 -4.57 6.80
CA ILE A 69 -10.74 -5.37 6.63
C ILE A 69 -9.57 -4.46 6.24
N LYS A 70 -9.77 -3.62 5.23
CA LYS A 70 -8.76 -2.67 4.74
C LYS A 70 -8.33 -1.67 5.82
N ASN A 71 -9.28 -1.23 6.65
CA ASN A 71 -9.06 -0.18 7.64
C ASN A 71 -8.76 -0.71 9.06
N ARG A 72 -8.64 -2.04 9.24
CA ARG A 72 -8.38 -2.70 10.54
C ARG A 72 -9.41 -2.35 11.63
N TYR A 73 -10.66 -2.10 11.25
CA TYR A 73 -11.75 -1.80 12.18
C TYR A 73 -12.49 -3.05 12.69
N LEU A 74 -12.04 -4.23 12.29
CA LEU A 74 -12.64 -5.48 12.72
C LEU A 74 -12.37 -5.76 14.21
N PRO A 75 -13.36 -6.32 14.94
CA PRO A 75 -13.09 -6.95 16.24
C PRO A 75 -12.03 -8.05 16.09
N ASP A 76 -11.16 -8.16 17.09
CA ASP A 76 -9.85 -8.78 17.01
C ASP A 76 -9.79 -10.28 16.67
N ASP A 77 -10.90 -11.01 16.60
CA ASP A 77 -10.84 -12.49 16.58
C ASP A 77 -11.51 -13.19 15.39
N ILE A 78 -12.14 -12.46 14.45
CA ILE A 78 -12.86 -13.11 13.33
C ILE A 78 -12.03 -13.12 12.04
N ILE A 79 -11.28 -12.05 11.77
CA ILE A 79 -10.60 -11.84 10.47
C ILE A 79 -9.23 -11.13 10.67
N LYS A 80 -8.61 -11.17 11.87
CA LYS A 80 -7.17 -10.87 12.01
C LYS A 80 -6.31 -12.09 11.67
N SER A 81 -6.61 -12.76 10.56
CA SER A 81 -5.77 -13.89 10.14
C SER A 81 -4.52 -13.32 9.49
N ALA A 82 -3.36 -13.88 9.84
CA ALA A 82 -2.09 -13.60 9.17
C ALA A 82 -2.18 -13.79 7.63
N LYS A 83 -3.22 -14.46 7.10
CA LYS A 83 -3.50 -14.61 5.67
C LYS A 83 -3.85 -13.27 4.99
N LEU A 84 -4.53 -12.35 5.67
CA LEU A 84 -4.88 -11.03 5.10
C LEU A 84 -3.71 -10.05 5.12
N ASP A 85 -2.94 -10.00 6.20
CA ASP A 85 -1.69 -9.22 6.21
C ASP A 85 -0.71 -9.78 5.15
N LYS A 86 -0.63 -11.10 4.97
CA LYS A 86 0.14 -11.73 3.86
C LYS A 86 -0.36 -11.32 2.48
N SER A 87 -1.68 -11.29 2.27
CA SER A 87 -2.28 -10.89 0.99
C SER A 87 -2.10 -9.38 0.72
N TYR A 88 -2.13 -8.56 1.75
CA TYR A 88 -1.85 -7.12 1.65
C TYR A 88 -0.37 -6.88 1.33
N ASN A 89 0.54 -7.54 2.04
CA ASN A 89 1.97 -7.43 1.80
C ASN A 89 2.31 -7.92 0.38
N SER A 90 1.75 -9.05 -0.07
CA SER A 90 1.98 -9.54 -1.42
C SER A 90 1.50 -8.56 -2.51
N LEU A 91 0.46 -7.76 -2.26
CA LEU A 91 0.02 -6.71 -3.18
C LEU A 91 0.95 -5.49 -3.22
N ASN A 92 1.65 -5.17 -2.13
CA ASN A 92 2.70 -4.16 -2.12
C ASN A 92 3.96 -4.68 -2.82
N ASP A 93 4.40 -5.89 -2.48
CA ASP A 93 5.57 -6.52 -3.08
C ASP A 93 5.37 -6.66 -4.60
N ASN A 94 4.19 -7.10 -5.04
CA ASN A 94 3.85 -7.16 -6.47
C ASN A 94 3.85 -5.79 -7.15
N PHE A 95 3.50 -4.73 -6.43
CA PHE A 95 3.58 -3.37 -6.96
C PHE A 95 5.02 -2.90 -7.10
N GLU A 96 5.88 -3.16 -6.11
CA GLU A 96 7.32 -2.89 -6.16
C GLU A 96 7.98 -3.61 -7.33
N ILE A 97 7.72 -4.92 -7.49
CA ILE A 97 8.19 -5.73 -8.61
C ILE A 97 7.72 -5.14 -9.94
N LYS A 98 6.46 -4.69 -10.03
CA LYS A 98 5.94 -4.07 -11.23
C LYS A 98 6.69 -2.77 -11.57
N ILE A 99 6.96 -1.92 -10.59
CA ILE A 99 7.72 -0.67 -10.80
C ILE A 99 9.15 -0.97 -11.24
N LEU A 100 9.82 -1.91 -10.57
CA LEU A 100 11.16 -2.37 -10.94
C LEU A 100 11.22 -2.82 -12.40
N ASN A 101 10.34 -3.74 -12.79
CA ASN A 101 10.27 -4.26 -14.16
C ASN A 101 9.98 -3.16 -15.20
N MET A 102 9.14 -2.18 -14.86
CA MET A 102 8.88 -1.05 -15.76
C MET A 102 10.14 -0.21 -16.00
N ILE A 103 10.90 0.07 -14.93
CA ILE A 103 12.12 0.87 -15.02
C ILE A 103 13.21 0.13 -15.79
N GLU A 104 13.46 -1.14 -15.48
CA GLU A 104 14.48 -1.97 -16.14
C GLU A 104 14.21 -2.13 -17.65
N ASN A 105 12.95 -2.27 -18.05
CA ASN A 105 12.59 -2.43 -19.45
C ASN A 105 12.64 -1.12 -20.26
N GLU A 106 12.39 0.04 -19.63
CA GLU A 106 12.30 1.32 -20.32
C GLU A 106 13.56 2.20 -20.26
N ILE A 107 14.47 1.93 -19.34
CA ILE A 107 15.62 2.79 -19.07
C ILE A 107 16.92 1.98 -19.16
N SER A 108 17.58 2.12 -20.30
CA SER A 108 18.96 1.67 -20.48
C SER A 108 19.94 2.54 -19.71
N ASN A 109 21.12 1.98 -19.37
CA ASN A 109 22.22 2.69 -18.69
C ASN A 109 21.83 3.23 -17.30
N LEU A 110 21.09 2.42 -16.55
CA LEU A 110 20.71 2.67 -15.17
C LEU A 110 21.30 1.58 -14.28
N TRP A 111 21.83 1.96 -13.11
CA TRP A 111 21.98 1.01 -12.02
C TRP A 111 20.69 0.99 -11.21
N ILE A 112 20.16 -0.19 -10.90
CA ILE A 112 18.95 -0.35 -10.09
C ILE A 112 19.08 -1.57 -9.20
N LYS A 113 18.64 -1.46 -7.94
CA LYS A 113 18.53 -2.58 -7.01
C LYS A 113 17.31 -2.37 -6.11
N PRO A 114 16.44 -3.38 -5.99
CA PRO A 114 15.33 -3.36 -5.05
C PRO A 114 15.80 -3.77 -3.63
N ASN A 115 14.95 -3.52 -2.64
CA ASN A 115 15.02 -4.12 -1.31
C ASN A 115 16.37 -3.92 -0.59
N ILE A 116 16.88 -2.69 -0.57
CA ILE A 116 18.10 -2.37 0.16
C ILE A 116 17.79 -2.27 1.65
N ASP A 117 18.28 -3.24 2.43
CA ASP A 117 18.20 -3.24 3.88
C ASP A 117 19.62 -3.27 4.48
N LEU A 118 20.16 -2.07 4.72
CA LEU A 118 21.49 -1.91 5.29
C LEU A 118 21.40 -1.63 6.79
N VAL A 119 22.39 -2.10 7.54
CA VAL A 119 22.46 -1.91 8.98
C VAL A 119 22.41 -0.42 9.34
N GLY A 120 21.45 -0.05 10.18
CA GLY A 120 21.23 1.33 10.62
C GLY A 120 20.44 2.20 9.64
N SER A 121 19.97 1.65 8.51
CA SER A 121 19.03 2.34 7.63
C SER A 121 17.68 2.55 8.31
N PRO A 122 16.93 3.61 7.98
CA PRO A 122 15.60 3.88 8.54
C PRO A 122 14.52 2.99 7.88
N GLY A 123 14.75 1.67 7.93
CA GLY A 123 13.98 0.62 7.26
C GLY A 123 14.42 0.38 5.82
N GLN A 124 13.93 -0.73 5.25
CA GLN A 124 14.16 -1.14 3.87
C GLN A 124 13.85 -0.03 2.88
N ILE A 125 14.76 0.23 1.94
CA ILE A 125 14.53 1.08 0.77
C ILE A 125 13.97 0.21 -0.36
N ASP A 126 12.76 0.53 -0.82
CA ASP A 126 12.00 -0.27 -1.78
C ASP A 126 12.78 -0.43 -3.10
N ILE A 127 13.18 0.67 -3.74
CA ILE A 127 14.03 0.66 -4.95
C ILE A 127 15.05 1.81 -4.89
N LEU A 128 16.31 1.53 -5.25
CA LEU A 128 17.36 2.52 -5.37
C LEU A 128 17.96 2.50 -6.78
N CYS A 129 18.08 3.68 -7.39
CA CYS A 129 18.55 3.85 -8.76
C CYS A 129 19.74 4.82 -8.81
N ILE A 130 20.73 4.57 -9.67
CA ILE A 130 21.75 5.56 -10.02
C ILE A 130 21.71 5.90 -11.49
N LYS A 131 21.56 7.19 -11.76
CA LYS A 131 21.59 7.77 -13.11
C LYS A 131 22.18 9.17 -13.06
N ASN A 132 23.03 9.53 -14.02
CA ASN A 132 23.51 10.92 -14.20
C ASN A 132 24.01 11.58 -12.89
N ARG A 133 24.80 10.87 -12.08
CA ARG A 133 25.29 11.32 -10.76
C ARG A 133 24.20 11.61 -9.72
N LYS A 134 23.01 11.02 -9.91
CA LYS A 134 21.92 11.07 -8.94
C LYS A 134 21.65 9.69 -8.38
N ILE A 135 21.64 9.60 -7.05
CA ILE A 135 21.12 8.44 -6.32
C ILE A 135 19.65 8.75 -6.05
N LEU A 136 18.77 8.09 -6.80
CA LEU A 136 17.32 8.23 -6.63
C LEU A 136 16.80 7.11 -5.73
N ILE A 137 16.14 7.49 -4.65
CA ILE A 137 15.38 6.61 -3.78
C ILE A 137 13.93 6.64 -4.23
N ILE A 138 13.37 5.46 -4.54
CA ILE A 138 12.00 5.30 -4.97
C ILE A 138 11.24 4.59 -3.85
N GLU A 139 10.26 5.28 -3.28
CA GLU A 139 9.33 4.71 -2.30
C GLU A 139 8.03 4.31 -3.00
N CYS A 140 7.74 3.01 -3.06
CA CYS A 140 6.53 2.49 -3.67
C CYS A 140 5.38 2.47 -2.66
N LYS A 141 4.24 3.06 -3.05
CA LYS A 141 3.04 3.11 -2.20
C LYS A 141 1.80 2.72 -3.00
N ASN A 142 1.41 1.45 -2.85
CA ASN A 142 0.17 0.94 -3.43
C ASN A 142 -1.03 1.29 -2.54
N LEU A 143 -1.43 2.57 -2.55
CA LEU A 143 -2.54 3.07 -1.71
C LEU A 143 -3.93 2.69 -2.22
N ASN A 144 -4.04 1.95 -3.33
CA ASN A 144 -5.31 1.46 -3.85
C ASN A 144 -6.07 0.55 -2.87
N LEU A 145 -5.50 0.25 -1.70
CA LEU A 145 -6.18 -0.51 -0.64
C LEU A 145 -6.79 0.37 0.47
N LYS A 146 -6.57 1.69 0.49
CA LYS A 146 -7.32 2.61 1.37
C LYS A 146 -8.47 3.24 0.61
N PHE A 147 -9.50 2.46 0.35
CA PHE A 147 -10.78 3.00 -0.08
C PHE A 147 -11.41 3.69 1.13
N ASN A 148 -11.50 5.02 1.13
CA ASN A 148 -12.22 5.76 2.15
C ASN A 148 -13.13 6.81 1.53
N THR A 149 -14.34 6.91 2.07
CA THR A 149 -15.41 7.84 1.66
C THR A 149 -14.96 9.31 1.72
N LYS A 150 -15.37 10.09 0.71
CA LYS A 150 -15.00 11.49 0.39
C LYS A 150 -14.81 12.51 1.53
N SER A 151 -15.40 12.31 2.71
CA SER A 151 -15.27 13.21 3.86
C SER A 151 -14.13 12.86 4.83
N ARG A 152 -13.67 11.61 4.90
CA ARG A 152 -12.48 11.18 5.68
C ARG A 152 -11.16 11.34 4.90
N ILE A 153 -11.25 11.41 3.56
CA ILE A 153 -10.13 11.55 2.63
C ILE A 153 -9.21 12.72 3.00
N ASN A 154 -9.78 13.89 3.30
CA ASN A 154 -8.96 15.10 3.41
C ASN A 154 -8.09 15.15 4.67
N SER A 155 -8.49 14.52 5.78
CA SER A 155 -7.69 14.55 7.03
C SER A 155 -6.69 13.39 7.11
N GLU A 156 -7.12 12.17 6.77
CA GLU A 156 -6.25 10.99 6.83
C GLU A 156 -5.18 10.99 5.71
N GLU A 157 -5.49 11.50 4.51
CA GLU A 157 -4.49 11.61 3.45
C GLU A 157 -3.40 12.63 3.75
N VAL A 158 -3.71 13.71 4.49
CA VAL A 158 -2.72 14.73 4.87
C VAL A 158 -1.71 14.16 5.87
N ASP A 159 -2.19 13.42 6.88
CA ASP A 159 -1.32 12.77 7.87
C ASP A 159 -0.50 11.64 7.24
N GLU A 160 -1.07 10.86 6.33
CA GLU A 160 -0.35 9.82 5.59
C GLU A 160 0.68 10.40 4.64
N LYS A 161 0.34 11.47 3.93
CA LYS A 161 1.27 12.22 3.08
C LYS A 161 2.47 12.68 3.90
N LYS A 162 2.25 13.30 5.06
CA LYS A 162 3.32 13.73 5.97
C LYS A 162 4.18 12.54 6.41
N LYS A 163 3.56 11.43 6.81
CA LYS A 163 4.28 10.19 7.17
C LYS A 163 5.12 9.63 6.04
N PHE A 164 4.63 9.62 4.80
CA PHE A 164 5.42 9.15 3.65
C PHE A 164 6.58 10.09 3.34
N GLN A 165 6.36 11.41 3.40
CA GLN A 165 7.40 12.40 3.21
C GLN A 165 8.49 12.28 4.29
N ASP A 166 8.11 12.14 5.56
CA ASP A 166 9.05 12.00 6.67
C ASP A 166 9.85 10.68 6.57
N LYS A 167 9.21 9.59 6.16
CA LYS A 167 9.89 8.30 5.94
C LYS A 167 10.90 8.38 4.81
N LEU A 168 10.49 8.91 3.65
CA LEU A 168 11.39 9.10 2.53
C LEU A 168 12.50 10.10 2.87
N HIS A 169 12.20 11.13 3.65
CA HIS A 169 13.19 12.10 4.11
C HIS A 169 14.32 11.42 4.87
N LYS A 170 13.98 10.59 5.86
CA LYS A 170 14.97 9.84 6.65
C LYS A 170 15.83 8.95 5.77
N LYS A 171 15.23 8.25 4.78
CA LYS A 171 15.97 7.43 3.82
C LYS A 171 16.95 8.25 2.99
N VAL A 172 16.49 9.39 2.43
CA VAL A 172 17.33 10.30 1.64
C VAL A 172 18.48 10.88 2.46
N GLU A 173 18.21 11.32 3.68
CA GLU A 173 19.24 11.86 4.58
C GLU A 173 20.26 10.78 4.97
N TRP A 174 19.79 9.58 5.30
CA TRP A 174 20.67 8.47 5.63
C TRP A 174 21.58 8.08 4.46
N VAL A 175 21.03 7.96 3.24
CA VAL A 175 21.82 7.69 2.02
C VAL A 175 22.77 8.84 1.73
N SER A 176 22.36 10.09 1.95
CA SER A 176 23.24 11.27 1.80
C SER A 176 24.44 11.24 2.75
N ASN A 177 24.26 10.73 3.96
CA ASN A 177 25.32 10.60 4.96
C ASN A 177 26.15 9.31 4.82
N ASN A 178 25.66 8.34 4.04
CA ASN A 178 26.29 7.02 3.88
C ASN A 178 26.54 6.68 2.39
N LYS A 179 26.76 7.68 1.53
CA LYS A 179 26.93 7.48 0.08
C LYS A 179 27.99 6.43 -0.22
N ASN A 180 29.16 6.50 0.40
CA ASN A 180 30.25 5.56 0.14
C ASN A 180 29.83 4.11 0.38
N LYS A 181 29.11 3.82 1.47
CA LYS A 181 28.60 2.47 1.75
C LYS A 181 27.63 1.99 0.67
N ILE A 182 26.79 2.91 0.17
CA ILE A 182 25.88 2.61 -0.95
C ILE A 182 26.70 2.30 -2.20
N LEU A 183 27.66 3.14 -2.56
CA LEU A 183 28.49 2.92 -3.76
C LEU A 183 29.37 1.66 -3.64
N GLU A 184 29.87 1.32 -2.45
CA GLU A 184 30.62 0.09 -2.18
C GLU A 184 29.76 -1.17 -2.42
N GLU A 185 28.57 -1.23 -1.81
CA GLU A 185 27.57 -2.29 -2.02
C GLU A 185 27.16 -2.44 -3.50
N MET A 186 27.38 -1.40 -4.31
CA MET A 186 27.06 -1.38 -5.74
C MET A 186 28.24 -1.76 -6.64
N SER A 187 29.46 -1.63 -6.14
CA SER A 187 30.70 -1.77 -6.90
C SER A 187 31.10 -3.23 -7.18
N GLU A 188 30.37 -4.21 -6.64
CA GLU A 188 30.63 -5.64 -6.84
C GLU A 188 30.36 -6.13 -8.30
N ASN A 189 29.77 -5.30 -9.17
CA ASN A 189 29.54 -5.62 -10.59
C ASN A 189 30.45 -4.80 -11.53
N ASP A 190 31.37 -5.48 -12.23
CA ASP A 190 32.36 -4.89 -13.17
C ASP A 190 31.74 -4.03 -14.30
N LYS A 191 30.46 -4.24 -14.66
CA LYS A 191 29.77 -3.48 -15.71
C LYS A 191 29.50 -2.02 -15.35
N GLN A 192 29.60 -1.63 -14.07
CA GLN A 192 29.14 -0.33 -13.58
C GLN A 192 30.25 0.52 -12.95
N LYS A 193 31.50 0.07 -13.02
CA LYS A 193 32.68 0.73 -12.44
C LYS A 193 32.82 2.21 -12.81
N TYR A 194 32.48 2.57 -14.05
CA TYR A 194 32.53 3.95 -14.58
C TYR A 194 31.45 4.89 -14.06
N ILE A 195 30.38 4.36 -13.44
CA ILE A 195 29.37 5.21 -12.81
C ILE A 195 30.01 5.85 -11.58
N PHE A 196 30.78 5.09 -10.79
CA PHE A 196 31.19 5.42 -9.42
C PHE A 196 32.43 6.33 -9.27
N GLU A 197 33.06 6.78 -10.35
CA GLU A 197 34.35 7.49 -10.31
C GLU A 197 34.30 8.95 -9.83
N ILE A 198 33.14 9.47 -9.39
CA ILE A 198 32.94 10.90 -9.08
C ILE A 198 32.30 11.06 -7.69
N GLU A 199 32.92 11.87 -6.84
CA GLU A 199 32.56 12.03 -5.41
C GLU A 199 31.25 12.79 -5.16
N ASP A 200 30.75 13.55 -6.14
CA ASP A 200 29.60 14.45 -5.97
C ASP A 200 28.28 13.86 -6.50
N TYR A 201 27.77 12.85 -5.80
CA TYR A 201 26.42 12.34 -6.03
C TYR A 201 25.35 13.17 -5.32
N ILE A 202 24.30 13.54 -6.05
CA ILE A 202 23.09 14.15 -5.48
C ILE A 202 22.11 13.05 -5.09
N VAL A 203 21.65 13.04 -3.85
CA VAL A 203 20.62 12.10 -3.41
C VAL A 203 19.26 12.76 -3.52
N CYS A 204 18.33 12.12 -4.20
CA CYS A 204 16.95 12.57 -4.30
C CYS A 204 15.97 11.44 -3.99
N GLY A 205 14.71 11.80 -3.74
CA GLY A 205 13.66 10.85 -3.42
C GLY A 205 12.42 11.11 -4.28
N VAL A 206 11.68 10.05 -4.60
CA VAL A 206 10.37 10.10 -5.23
C VAL A 206 9.44 9.08 -4.60
N ILE A 207 8.16 9.42 -4.48
CA ILE A 207 7.12 8.49 -4.05
C ILE A 207 6.32 8.07 -5.29
N VAL A 208 6.16 6.77 -5.51
CA VAL A 208 5.43 6.22 -6.66
C VAL A 208 4.11 5.61 -6.20
N ARG A 209 3.02 5.99 -6.86
CA ARG A 209 1.66 5.49 -6.61
C ARG A 209 1.06 4.86 -7.85
N LYS A 210 0.11 3.94 -7.70
CA LYS A 210 -0.49 3.22 -8.84
C LYS A 210 -1.36 4.11 -9.73
N GLU A 211 -2.37 4.79 -9.18
CA GLU A 211 -3.43 5.40 -10.01
C GLU A 211 -3.75 6.88 -9.73
N TYR A 212 -3.39 7.46 -8.56
CA TYR A 212 -3.82 8.82 -8.19
C TYR A 212 -2.68 9.81 -7.91
N SER A 213 -2.68 10.93 -8.66
CA SER A 213 -2.06 12.19 -8.27
C SER A 213 -3.13 13.29 -8.26
N ASN A 214 -3.77 13.56 -7.12
CA ASN A 214 -4.62 14.75 -7.02
C ASN A 214 -3.74 16.01 -7.04
N SER A 215 -4.00 16.94 -7.97
CA SER A 215 -3.26 18.20 -8.13
C SER A 215 -3.23 19.06 -6.86
N ILE A 216 -4.30 19.03 -6.07
CA ILE A 216 -4.44 19.74 -4.78
C ILE A 216 -3.42 19.24 -3.74
N PHE A 217 -2.98 17.98 -3.84
CA PHE A 217 -2.06 17.36 -2.88
C PHE A 217 -0.58 17.48 -3.27
N ASN A 218 -0.26 18.07 -4.42
CA ASN A 218 1.13 18.24 -4.88
C ASN A 218 1.78 19.57 -4.44
N GLN A 219 1.07 20.41 -3.69
CA GLN A 219 1.62 21.68 -3.20
C GLN A 219 2.50 21.46 -1.94
N ASN A 220 3.62 22.20 -1.88
CA ASN A 220 4.59 22.24 -0.77
C ASN A 220 5.14 20.88 -0.32
N LEU A 221 5.47 20.02 -1.29
CA LEU A 221 6.09 18.73 -1.04
C LEU A 221 7.62 18.80 -1.09
N LYS A 222 8.29 18.15 -0.12
CA LYS A 222 9.74 17.99 -0.12
C LYS A 222 10.20 17.01 -1.21
N TYR A 223 9.44 15.94 -1.41
CA TYR A 223 9.69 14.92 -2.44
C TYR A 223 8.47 14.78 -3.36
N PRO A 224 8.68 14.71 -4.69
CA PRO A 224 7.60 14.55 -5.65
C PRO A 224 6.84 13.23 -5.45
N ILE A 225 5.55 13.27 -5.73
CA ILE A 225 4.69 12.09 -5.83
C ILE A 225 4.33 11.91 -7.30
N VAL A 226 4.67 10.76 -7.88
CA VAL A 226 4.37 10.42 -9.28
C VAL A 226 3.51 9.17 -9.36
N THR A 227 2.76 9.05 -10.44
CA THR A 227 2.02 7.83 -10.76
C THR A 227 2.93 6.81 -11.46
N SER A 228 2.60 5.53 -11.39
CA SER A 228 3.44 4.44 -11.92
C SER A 228 3.67 4.56 -13.42
N ASN A 229 2.72 5.13 -14.17
CA ASN A 229 2.88 5.39 -15.60
C ASN A 229 3.83 6.56 -15.93
N LYS A 230 4.21 7.38 -14.94
CA LYS A 230 5.11 8.54 -15.10
C LYS A 230 6.49 8.33 -14.48
N ILE A 231 6.73 7.21 -13.79
CA ILE A 231 8.02 6.97 -13.12
C ILE A 231 9.18 6.92 -14.13
N CYS A 232 8.98 6.28 -15.28
CA CYS A 232 10.04 6.18 -16.28
C CYS A 232 10.36 7.54 -16.90
N GLU A 233 9.34 8.36 -17.19
CA GLU A 233 9.50 9.75 -17.63
C GLU A 233 10.24 10.59 -16.58
N PHE A 234 9.86 10.45 -15.31
CA PHE A 234 10.52 11.14 -14.20
C PHE A 234 12.03 10.81 -14.15
N ILE A 235 12.39 9.52 -14.16
CA ILE A 235 13.80 9.08 -14.16
C ILE A 235 14.52 9.47 -15.46
N LYS A 236 13.81 9.61 -16.58
CA LYS A 236 14.42 10.13 -17.82
C LYS A 236 14.88 11.58 -17.68
N ASN A 237 14.18 12.37 -16.87
CA ASN A 237 14.40 13.81 -16.68
C ASN A 237 15.27 14.18 -15.47
N ILE A 238 15.75 13.21 -14.68
CA ILE A 238 16.75 13.45 -13.62
C ILE A 238 18.17 13.47 -14.21
#